data_AF-A0A095WV95-F1
#
_entry.id   AF-A0A095WV95-F1
#
_cell.length_a   1.000
_cell.length_b   1.000
_cell.length_c   1.000
_cell.angle_alpha   90.00
_cell.angle_beta   90.00
_cell.angle_gamma   90.00
#
_symmetry.space_group_name_H-M   'P 1'
#
loop_
_entity.id
_entity.type
_entity.pdbx_description
1 polymer ?
#
loop_
_entity_poly.entity_id
_entity_poly.type
_entity_poly.pdbx_seq_one_letter_code
_entity_poly.pdbx_strand_id
1 'polypeptide(L)'
;MDVPYKLATAGALALSGIIANKVVDQGWKLVTGHPSPQGEDEDQAKFAELIAFAVISGVLVTVTRRYALKGTKKFFAPRIEAAPDAS
;
A
#
# COMPACT_ATOMS: atom_id res chain seq x y z
N MET A 1 -28.78 -14.08 -3.32
CA MET A 1 -28.46 -14.77 -2.06
C MET A 1 -26.96 -14.77 -1.92
N ASP A 2 -26.45 -13.76 -1.24
CA ASP A 2 -25.03 -13.36 -1.21
C ASP A 2 -24.47 -13.52 0.20
N VAL A 3 -25.23 -14.19 1.07
CA VAL A 3 -24.90 -14.51 2.45
C VAL A 3 -23.60 -15.32 2.55
N PRO A 4 -23.34 -16.36 1.72
CA PRO A 4 -22.06 -17.09 1.77
C PRO A 4 -20.87 -16.20 1.39
N TYR A 5 -21.04 -15.33 0.40
CA TYR A 5 -20.00 -14.39 -0.04
C TYR A 5 -19.73 -13.31 1.02
N LYS A 6 -20.79 -12.77 1.64
CA LYS A 6 -20.68 -11.81 2.75
C LYS A 6 -20.00 -12.43 3.96
N LEU A 7 -20.32 -13.68 4.30
CA LEU A 7 -19.66 -14.41 5.38
C LEU A 7 -18.18 -14.67 5.09
N ALA A 8 -17.85 -15.11 3.88
CA ALA A 8 -16.47 -15.29 3.47
C ALA A 8 -15.68 -13.98 3.52
N THR A 9 -16.28 -12.89 3.03
CA THR A 9 -15.66 -11.54 3.04
C THR A 9 -15.48 -11.04 4.47
N ALA A 10 -16.50 -11.15 5.32
CA ALA A 10 -16.42 -10.77 6.73
C ALA A 10 -15.37 -11.60 7.49
N GLY A 11 -15.32 -12.91 7.24
CA GLY A 11 -14.31 -13.81 7.81
C GLY A 11 -12.89 -13.44 7.37
N ALA A 12 -12.71 -13.13 6.08
CA ALA A 12 -11.42 -12.69 5.56
C ALA A 12 -10.99 -11.34 6.17
N LEU A 13 -11.90 -10.38 6.33
CA LEU A 13 -11.62 -9.11 6.98
C LEU A 13 -11.25 -9.29 8.46
N ALA A 14 -11.97 -10.15 9.18
CA ALA A 14 -11.67 -10.45 10.58
C ALA A 14 -10.28 -11.09 10.75
N LEU A 15 -9.95 -12.09 9.91
CA LEU A 15 -8.62 -12.71 9.88
C LEU A 15 -7.53 -11.70 9.51
N SER A 16 -7.81 -10.84 8.53
CA SER A 16 -6.91 -9.76 8.14
C SER A 16 -6.64 -8.81 9.31
N GLY A 17 -7.68 -8.43 10.07
CA GLY A 17 -7.52 -7.60 11.26
C GLY A 17 -6.59 -8.23 12.30
N ILE A 18 -6.73 -9.54 12.56
CA ILE A 18 -5.85 -10.26 13.50
C ILE A 18 -4.40 -10.25 13.01
N ILE A 19 -4.19 -10.52 11.72
CA ILE A 19 -2.83 -10.56 11.12
C ILE A 19 -2.22 -9.14 11.09
N ALA A 20 -3.01 -8.13 10.72
CA ALA A 20 -2.58 -6.74 10.64
C ALA A 20 -2.05 -6.25 11.99
N ASN A 21 -2.75 -6.53 13.10
CA ASN A 21 -2.27 -6.19 14.43
C ASN A 21 -0.91 -6.81 14.73
N LYS A 22 -0.72 -8.11 14.44
CA LYS A 22 0.59 -8.77 14.63
C LYS A 22 1.70 -8.15 13.79
N VAL A 23 1.40 -7.81 12.54
CA VAL A 23 2.38 -7.19 11.63
C VAL A 23 2.77 -5.80 12.13
N VAL A 24 1.80 -4.99 12.57
CA VAL A 24 2.04 -3.66 13.12
C VAL A 24 2.87 -3.77 14.41
N ASP A 25 2.49 -4.63 15.35
CA ASP A 25 3.22 -4.79 16.62
C ASP A 25 4.65 -5.27 16.39
N GLN A 26 4.86 -6.24 15.50
CA GLN A 26 6.20 -6.73 15.17
C GLN A 26 7.04 -5.68 14.44
N GLY A 27 6.46 -4.98 13.46
CA GLY A 27 7.13 -3.90 12.75
C GLY A 27 7.54 -2.78 13.69
N TRP A 28 6.64 -2.41 14.61
CA TRP A 28 6.89 -1.35 15.59
C TRP A 28 7.99 -1.73 16.57
N LYS A 29 7.92 -2.95 17.13
CA LYS A 29 8.95 -3.45 18.03
C LYS A 29 10.32 -3.57 17.35
N LEU A 30 10.35 -3.93 16.06
CA LEU A 30 11.59 -4.03 15.32
C LEU A 30 12.26 -2.67 15.10
N VAL A 31 11.47 -1.62 14.83
CA VAL A 31 11.98 -0.28 14.53
C VAL A 31 12.27 0.52 15.80
N THR A 32 11.38 0.46 16.79
CA THR A 32 11.44 1.31 18.00
C THR A 32 11.96 0.58 19.23
N GLY A 33 11.96 -0.76 19.23
CA GLY A 33 12.33 -1.57 20.40
C GLY A 33 11.24 -1.70 21.46
N HIS A 34 10.09 -1.04 21.29
CA HIS A 34 9.01 -0.95 22.28
C HIS A 34 7.66 -1.40 21.68
N PRO A 35 6.68 -1.80 22.51
CA PRO A 35 5.33 -2.12 22.03
C PRO A 35 4.71 -0.91 21.31
N SER A 36 3.84 -1.19 20.34
CA SER A 36 3.10 -0.15 19.62
C SER A 36 2.34 0.76 20.61
N PRO A 37 2.30 2.09 20.41
CA PRO A 37 1.53 3.02 21.22
C PRO A 37 0.05 2.70 21.02
N GLN A 38 -0.51 1.85 21.88
CA GLN A 38 -1.92 1.49 21.86
C GLN A 38 -2.62 2.26 22.98
N GLY A 39 -3.41 3.27 22.60
CA GLY A 39 -4.49 3.84 23.43
C GLY A 39 -4.13 4.76 24.59
N GLU A 40 -2.87 4.83 25.06
CA GLU A 40 -2.52 5.72 26.18
C GLU A 40 -2.10 7.14 25.74
N ASP A 41 -1.71 7.30 24.48
CA ASP A 41 -1.22 8.58 23.92
C ASP A 41 -1.89 8.82 22.56
N GLU A 42 -3.18 9.18 22.60
CA GLU A 42 -4.03 9.32 21.40
C GLU A 42 -3.45 10.31 20.37
N ASP A 43 -2.80 11.37 20.84
CA ASP A 43 -2.19 12.38 19.96
C ASP A 43 -1.00 11.82 19.18
N GLN A 44 -0.14 11.04 19.85
CA GLN A 44 0.98 10.39 19.20
C GLN A 44 0.52 9.31 18.21
N ALA A 45 -0.49 8.51 18.59
CA ALA A 45 -1.07 7.50 17.71
C ALA A 45 -1.68 8.13 16.45
N LYS A 46 -2.45 9.22 16.59
CA LYS A 46 -3.01 9.96 15.45
C LYS A 46 -1.92 10.56 14.57
N PHE A 47 -0.87 11.13 15.15
CA PHE A 47 0.24 11.66 14.37
C PHE A 47 0.98 10.56 13.59
N ALA A 48 1.24 9.41 14.23
CA ALA A 48 1.84 8.26 13.58
C ALA A 48 0.96 7.71 12.45
N GLU A 49 -0.36 7.65 12.65
CA GLU A 49 -1.33 7.23 11.63
C GLU A 49 -1.32 8.18 10.42
N LEU A 50 -1.31 9.49 10.65
CA LEU A 50 -1.22 10.50 9.59
C LEU A 50 0.08 10.35 8.77
N ILE A 51 1.22 10.16 9.44
CA ILE A 51 2.50 9.93 8.76
C ILE A 51 2.46 8.62 7.98
N ALA A 52 1.99 7.53 8.58
CA ALA A 52 1.92 6.23 7.92
C ALA A 52 1.06 6.31 6.65
N PHE A 53 -0.10 6.95 6.73
CA PHE A 53 -0.97 7.18 5.58
C PHE A 53 -0.28 8.01 4.50
N ALA A 54 0.42 9.09 4.86
CA ALA A 54 1.14 9.93 3.91
C ALA A 54 2.27 9.17 3.22
N VAL A 55 3.06 8.39 3.97
CA VAL A 55 4.14 7.55 3.43
C VAL A 55 3.58 6.51 2.46
N ILE A 56 2.55 5.77 2.87
CA ILE A 56 1.92 4.74 2.02
C ILE A 56 1.37 5.40 0.74
N SER A 57 0.68 6.53 0.86
CA SER A 57 0.15 7.28 -0.29
C SER A 57 1.27 7.74 -1.22
N GLY A 58 2.36 8.29 -0.69
CA GLY A 58 3.53 8.69 -1.48
C GLY A 58 4.18 7.51 -2.21
N VAL A 59 4.33 6.37 -1.52
CA VAL A 59 4.82 5.12 -2.11
C VAL A 59 3.90 4.65 -3.23
N LEU A 60 2.58 4.63 -3.02
CA LEU A 60 1.62 4.22 -4.04
C LEU A 60 1.66 5.12 -5.27
N VAL A 61 1.72 6.44 -5.09
CA VAL A 61 1.81 7.41 -6.20
C VAL A 61 3.11 7.20 -6.99
N THR A 62 4.24 7.04 -6.31
CA THR A 62 5.54 6.83 -6.96
C THR A 62 5.60 5.50 -7.69
N VAL A 63 5.10 4.42 -7.08
CA VAL A 63 4.98 3.09 -7.70
C VAL A 63 4.09 3.16 -8.93
N THR A 64 2.91 3.79 -8.83
CA THR A 64 1.97 3.95 -9.94
C THR A 64 2.62 4.68 -11.11
N ARG A 65 3.30 5.81 -10.86
CA ARG A 65 4.04 6.55 -11.89
C ARG A 65 5.13 5.69 -12.53
N ARG A 66 5.90 4.95 -11.72
CA ARG A 66 6.98 4.08 -12.21
C ARG A 66 6.44 2.94 -13.08
N TYR A 67 5.31 2.34 -12.68
CA TYR A 67 4.64 1.30 -13.45
C TYR A 67 3.97 1.85 -14.71
N ALA A 68 3.32 3.01 -14.65
CA ALA A 68 2.77 3.69 -15.83
C ALA A 68 3.88 3.99 -16.84
N LEU A 69 4.99 4.61 -16.42
CA LEU A 69 6.12 4.94 -17.30
C LEU A 69 6.82 3.68 -17.85
N LYS A 70 6.97 2.61 -17.05
CA LYS A 70 7.48 1.31 -17.56
C LYS A 70 6.52 0.63 -18.53
N GLY A 71 5.21 0.71 -18.27
CA GLY A 71 4.16 0.18 -19.15
C GLY A 71 4.14 0.88 -20.49
N THR A 72 4.27 2.21 -20.49
CA THR A 72 4.35 3.03 -21.71
C THR A 72 5.60 2.69 -22.53
N LYS A 73 6.77 2.46 -21.93
CA LYS A 73 7.97 2.02 -22.69
C LYS A 73 7.76 0.69 -23.41
N LYS A 74 7.04 -0.28 -22.81
CA LYS A 74 6.76 -1.57 -23.46
C LYS A 74 5.80 -1.44 -24.65
N PHE A 75 4.88 -0.47 -24.63
CA PHE A 75 3.86 -0.29 -25.67
C PHE A 75 4.21 0.77 -26.73
N PHE A 76 5.00 1.80 -26.39
CA PHE A 76 5.33 2.91 -27.29
C PHE A 76 6.73 2.82 -27.90
N ALA A 77 7.64 1.97 -27.37
CA ALA A 77 8.95 1.75 -28.00
C ALA A 77 8.88 1.30 -29.47
N PRO A 78 7.96 0.41 -29.91
CA PRO A 78 7.90 0.02 -31.31
C PRO A 78 7.39 1.12 -32.25
N ARG A 79 6.75 2.17 -31.71
CA ARG A 79 6.15 3.26 -32.52
C ARG A 79 7.14 4.39 -32.81
N ILE A 80 8.18 4.57 -32.00
CA ILE A 80 9.19 5.60 -32.22
C ILE A 80 10.27 5.12 -33.21
N GLU A 81 10.53 3.81 -33.28
CA GLU A 81 11.49 3.22 -34.24
C GLU A 81 10.94 3.12 -35.67
N ALA A 82 9.62 3.29 -35.85
CA ALA A 82 8.94 3.32 -37.15
C ALA A 82 8.82 4.74 -37.76
N ALA A 83 9.58 5.71 -37.25
CA ALA A 83 9.81 6.97 -37.96
C ALA A 83 11.29 7.05 -38.39
N PRO A 84 11.72 6.24 -39.37
CA PRO A 84 12.85 6.63 -40.18
C PRO A 84 12.36 7.75 -41.13
N ASP A 85 13.23 8.72 -41.38
CA ASP A 85 13.35 9.43 -42.65
C ASP A 85 12.08 9.82 -43.44
N ALA A 86 11.23 10.68 -42.87
CA ALA A 86 10.43 11.58 -43.71
C ALA A 86 11.29 12.81 -44.09
N SER A 87 12.08 12.60 -45.16
CA SER A 87 12.55 13.56 -46.18
C SER A 87 12.59 15.05 -45.84
#